data_AF-A0A839GVI7-F1
#
_entry.id   AF-A0A839GVI7-F1
#
_cell.length_a   1.000
_cell.length_b   1.000
_cell.length_c   1.000
_cell.angle_alpha   90.00
_cell.angle_beta   90.00
_cell.angle_gamma   90.00
#
_symmetry.space_group_name_H-M   'P 1'
#
loop_
_entity.id
_entity.type
_entity.pdbx_description
1 polymer ?
#
loop_
_entity_poly.entity_id
_entity_poly.type
_entity_poly.pdbx_seq_one_letter_code
_entity_poly.pdbx_strand_id
1 'polypeptide(L)'
;MNREEAIAIIDALAAGCSPFTGEVLEGHPILNDRNVIRALQTALVSLSGSVQPGAVQKSQSDAGGSSSVELTKADVSAAIDVLKAANLTTSYSALTRFFLGSRRFLDTPVSDSPLFGCLKARYKYNSLKPVVLQVLKDNPELRPTTAVNKSSQEGKPWDSVTYFTETKFCKLSAKALDQLKGKIGELGIQKPTETLAENVQQARLSHPRAYEPWSEKETEYLAKALFYTNDLKVLSSCFQRTASSLSSMGKKLIYDGKATINPGTEA
;
A
#
# COMPACT_ATOMS: atom_id res chain seq x y z
N MET A 1 0.36 -18.19 -20.64
CA MET A 1 -0.23 -17.02 -19.95
C MET A 1 -0.66 -16.02 -20.99
N ASN A 2 -1.95 -15.78 -21.14
CA ASN A 2 -2.49 -14.82 -22.10
C ASN A 2 -2.59 -13.41 -21.47
N ARG A 3 -2.87 -12.39 -22.30
CA ARG A 3 -2.96 -10.99 -21.86
C ARG A 3 -4.03 -10.76 -20.79
N GLU A 4 -5.17 -11.44 -20.89
CA GLU A 4 -6.26 -11.33 -19.91
C GLU A 4 -5.86 -11.92 -18.54
N GLU A 5 -5.15 -13.06 -18.53
CA GLU A 5 -4.59 -13.67 -17.33
C GLU A 5 -3.54 -12.76 -16.68
N ALA A 6 -2.70 -12.08 -17.47
CA ALA A 6 -1.72 -11.11 -16.98
C ALA A 6 -2.37 -9.91 -16.30
N ILE A 7 -3.37 -9.31 -16.93
CA ILE A 7 -4.14 -8.20 -16.34
C ILE A 7 -4.81 -8.66 -15.04
N ALA A 8 -5.42 -9.84 -15.05
CA ALA A 8 -6.07 -10.37 -13.86
C ALA A 8 -5.06 -10.54 -12.72
N ILE A 9 -3.90 -11.17 -12.96
CA ILE A 9 -2.86 -11.41 -11.95
C ILE A 9 -2.37 -10.09 -11.34
N ILE A 10 -2.02 -9.11 -12.17
CA ILE A 10 -1.51 -7.81 -11.71
C ILE A 10 -2.59 -7.05 -10.92
N ASP A 11 -3.86 -7.16 -11.30
CA ASP A 11 -4.98 -6.54 -10.59
C ASP A 11 -5.26 -7.18 -9.22
N ALA A 12 -5.07 -8.50 -9.09
CA ALA A 12 -5.15 -9.17 -7.79
C ALA A 12 -4.00 -8.73 -6.86
N LEU A 13 -2.79 -8.61 -7.40
CA LEU A 13 -1.63 -8.13 -6.65
C LEU A 13 -1.79 -6.66 -6.22
N ALA A 14 -2.30 -5.80 -7.11
CA ALA A 14 -2.60 -4.40 -6.79
C ALA A 14 -3.69 -4.26 -5.71
N ALA A 15 -4.56 -5.28 -5.57
CA ALA A 15 -5.56 -5.37 -4.51
C ALA A 15 -5.01 -6.02 -3.21
N GLY A 16 -3.70 -6.32 -3.12
CA GLY A 16 -3.06 -6.92 -1.95
C GLY A 16 -3.41 -8.40 -1.74
N CYS A 17 -3.77 -9.12 -2.81
CA CYS A 17 -4.29 -10.48 -2.73
C CYS A 17 -3.48 -11.47 -3.56
N SER A 18 -3.48 -12.73 -3.13
CA SER A 18 -2.93 -13.84 -3.90
C SER A 18 -3.73 -13.99 -5.21
N PRO A 19 -3.08 -13.94 -6.38
CA PRO A 19 -3.78 -14.12 -7.65
C PRO A 19 -4.31 -15.55 -7.83
N PHE A 20 -3.76 -16.52 -7.09
CA PHE A 20 -4.05 -17.94 -7.20
C PHE A 20 -5.04 -18.45 -6.16
N THR A 21 -4.97 -17.94 -4.93
CA THR A 21 -5.86 -18.39 -3.82
C THR A 21 -6.93 -17.35 -3.49
N GLY A 22 -6.74 -16.08 -3.85
CA GLY A 22 -7.66 -15.00 -3.48
C GLY A 22 -7.56 -14.55 -2.02
N GLU A 23 -6.65 -15.15 -1.24
CA GLU A 23 -6.36 -14.75 0.14
C GLU A 23 -5.67 -13.39 0.19
N VAL A 24 -5.86 -12.68 1.30
CA VAL A 24 -5.17 -11.42 1.57
C VAL A 24 -3.71 -11.71 1.92
N LEU A 25 -2.79 -11.00 1.28
CA LEU A 25 -1.35 -11.15 1.49
C LEU A 25 -0.86 -10.27 2.65
N GLU A 26 -1.34 -10.54 3.88
CA GLU A 26 -1.01 -9.73 5.07
C GLU A 26 0.49 -9.77 5.42
N GLY A 27 1.19 -10.88 5.13
CA GLY A 27 2.63 -11.06 5.39
C GLY A 27 3.58 -10.47 4.34
N HIS A 28 3.07 -9.77 3.31
CA HIS A 28 3.88 -9.28 2.19
C HIS A 28 3.86 -7.74 2.10
N PRO A 29 4.60 -7.03 2.97
CA PRO A 29 4.54 -5.57 3.08
C PRO A 29 4.93 -4.83 1.79
N ILE A 30 5.72 -5.46 0.93
CA ILE A 30 6.13 -4.89 -0.37
C ILE A 30 4.92 -4.74 -1.30
N LEU A 31 4.00 -5.72 -1.34
CA LEU A 31 2.82 -5.67 -2.22
C LEU A 31 1.78 -4.67 -1.73
N ASN A 32 1.83 -4.31 -0.45
CA ASN A 32 0.98 -3.31 0.17
C ASN A 32 1.63 -1.91 0.20
N ASP A 33 2.86 -1.76 -0.32
CA ASP A 33 3.52 -0.47 -0.46
C ASP A 33 2.82 0.39 -1.52
N ARG A 34 2.57 1.66 -1.19
CA ARG A 34 1.82 2.59 -2.05
C ARG A 34 2.48 2.78 -3.43
N ASN A 35 3.80 2.75 -3.51
CA ASN A 35 4.52 2.90 -4.78
C ASN A 35 4.43 1.62 -5.62
N VAL A 36 4.46 0.45 -4.97
CA VAL A 36 4.27 -0.84 -5.64
C VAL A 36 2.85 -0.95 -6.19
N ILE A 37 1.83 -0.62 -5.39
CA ILE A 37 0.43 -0.58 -5.84
C ILE A 37 0.27 0.37 -7.03
N ARG A 38 0.85 1.57 -6.97
CA ARG A 38 0.82 2.52 -8.09
C ARG A 38 1.53 1.99 -9.33
N ALA A 39 2.68 1.34 -9.19
CA ALA A 39 3.40 0.75 -10.31
C ALA A 39 2.56 -0.36 -10.98
N LEU A 40 1.91 -1.22 -10.18
CA LEU A 40 1.01 -2.25 -10.69
C LEU A 40 -0.22 -1.65 -11.38
N GLN A 41 -0.80 -0.58 -10.84
CA GLN A 41 -1.91 0.15 -11.47
C GLN A 41 -1.50 0.81 -12.79
N THR A 42 -0.32 1.43 -12.86
CA THR A 42 0.23 1.98 -14.10
C THR A 42 0.44 0.87 -15.14
N ALA A 43 1.00 -0.26 -14.73
CA ALA A 43 1.16 -1.43 -15.60
C ALA A 43 -0.20 -1.93 -16.12
N LEU A 44 -1.25 -1.96 -15.28
CA LEU A 44 -2.60 -2.32 -15.71
C LEU A 44 -3.16 -1.37 -16.76
N VAL A 45 -2.97 -0.06 -16.61
CA VAL A 45 -3.43 0.94 -17.59
C VAL A 45 -2.72 0.72 -18.93
N SER A 46 -1.41 0.53 -18.92
CA SER A 46 -0.62 0.25 -20.13
C SER A 46 -1.02 -1.08 -20.79
N LEU A 47 -1.27 -2.13 -20.00
CA LEU A 47 -1.65 -3.45 -20.49
C LEU A 47 -3.09 -3.55 -20.96
N SER A 48 -4.01 -2.74 -20.42
CA SER A 48 -5.42 -2.75 -20.81
C SER A 48 -5.65 -2.05 -22.15
N GLY A 49 -4.68 -1.25 -22.63
CA GLY A 49 -4.89 -0.33 -23.73
C GLY A 49 -5.89 0.77 -23.32
N SER A 50 -5.89 1.90 -24.01
CA SER A 50 -6.83 3.00 -23.77
C SER A 50 -8.29 2.56 -23.99
N VAL A 51 -8.91 1.94 -22.99
CA VAL A 51 -10.37 1.83 -22.91
C VAL A 51 -10.84 3.17 -22.35
N GLN A 52 -11.15 4.08 -23.27
CA GLN A 52 -11.94 5.26 -22.97
C GLN A 52 -13.23 4.82 -22.24
N PRO A 53 -13.59 5.45 -21.12
CA PRO A 53 -14.88 5.22 -20.48
C PRO A 53 -15.98 5.88 -21.34
N GLY A 54 -16.42 5.22 -22.41
CA GLY A 54 -17.37 5.85 -23.33
C GLY A 54 -17.90 5.02 -24.51
N ALA A 55 -17.63 3.72 -24.60
CA ALA A 55 -18.20 2.89 -25.66
C ALA A 55 -18.87 1.64 -25.07
N VAL A 56 -20.04 1.85 -24.47
CA VAL A 56 -21.06 0.80 -24.41
C VAL A 56 -21.52 0.59 -25.86
N GLN A 57 -20.91 -0.37 -26.55
CA GLN A 57 -21.47 -0.84 -27.80
C GLN A 57 -22.79 -1.54 -27.48
N LYS A 58 -23.90 -0.81 -27.69
CA LYS A 58 -25.19 -1.42 -27.98
C LYS A 58 -25.04 -2.20 -29.28
N SER A 59 -24.89 -3.51 -29.16
CA SER A 59 -25.22 -4.43 -30.24
C SER A 59 -26.60 -5.01 -29.92
N GLN A 60 -27.65 -4.35 -30.44
CA GLN A 60 -28.85 -5.06 -30.91
C GLN A 60 -28.41 -5.78 -32.22
N SER A 61 -28.81 -6.98 -32.57
CA SER A 61 -30.02 -7.75 -32.30
C SER A 61 -29.73 -9.24 -32.47
N ASP A 62 -30.42 -10.11 -31.74
CA ASP A 62 -31.33 -11.08 -32.35
C ASP A 62 -32.18 -11.79 -31.31
N ALA A 63 -33.41 -12.07 -31.72
CA ALA A 63 -34.52 -12.51 -30.89
C ALA A 63 -34.31 -13.91 -30.30
N GLY A 64 -34.57 -14.04 -28.99
CA GLY A 64 -34.66 -15.32 -28.30
C GLY A 64 -34.67 -15.10 -26.79
N GLY A 65 -35.82 -15.31 -26.15
CA GLY A 65 -36.05 -15.00 -24.75
C GLY A 65 -34.99 -15.57 -23.80
N SER A 66 -34.32 -14.68 -23.08
CA SER A 66 -33.59 -15.04 -21.86
C SER A 66 -33.44 -13.76 -21.03
N SER A 67 -33.86 -13.80 -19.77
CA SER A 67 -33.87 -12.63 -18.90
C SER A 67 -32.49 -11.96 -18.86
N SER A 68 -32.48 -10.65 -19.10
CA SER A 68 -31.30 -9.82 -18.92
C SER A 68 -31.07 -9.66 -17.43
N VAL A 69 -30.34 -10.59 -16.82
CA VAL A 69 -29.81 -10.43 -15.46
C VAL A 69 -28.73 -9.33 -15.53
N GLU A 70 -29.15 -8.09 -15.37
CA GLU A 70 -28.24 -6.98 -15.05
C GLU A 70 -27.69 -7.21 -13.64
N LEU A 71 -26.39 -6.98 -13.44
CA LEU A 71 -25.77 -7.11 -12.13
C LEU A 71 -26.37 -6.07 -11.18
N THR A 72 -27.15 -6.49 -10.20
CA THR A 72 -27.84 -5.60 -9.28
C THR A 72 -27.02 -5.34 -8.01
N LYS A 73 -27.43 -4.32 -7.25
CA LYS A 73 -26.94 -4.07 -5.89
C LYS A 73 -27.06 -5.31 -4.99
N ALA A 74 -28.18 -6.02 -5.07
CA ALA A 74 -28.47 -7.18 -4.24
C ALA A 74 -27.49 -8.33 -4.54
N ASP A 75 -27.19 -8.56 -5.83
CA ASP A 75 -26.23 -9.59 -6.24
C ASP A 75 -24.82 -9.29 -5.71
N VAL A 76 -24.39 -8.03 -5.79
CA VAL A 76 -23.09 -7.60 -5.26
C VAL A 76 -23.04 -7.73 -3.74
N SER A 77 -24.09 -7.33 -3.02
CA SER A 77 -24.16 -7.49 -1.57
C SER A 77 -24.09 -8.96 -1.15
N ALA A 78 -24.87 -9.83 -1.78
CA ALA A 78 -24.87 -11.26 -1.48
C ALA A 78 -23.51 -11.91 -1.79
N ALA A 79 -22.85 -11.51 -2.89
CA ALA A 79 -21.50 -11.96 -3.21
C ALA A 79 -20.46 -11.50 -2.16
N ILE A 80 -20.60 -10.29 -1.62
CA ILE A 80 -19.76 -9.79 -0.53
C ILE A 80 -19.92 -10.67 0.71
N ASP A 81 -21.15 -11.01 1.09
CA ASP A 81 -21.42 -11.82 2.28
C ASP A 81 -20.87 -13.24 2.13
N VAL A 82 -21.03 -13.85 0.95
CA VAL A 82 -20.45 -15.16 0.61
C VAL A 82 -18.92 -15.14 0.72
N LEU A 83 -18.26 -14.12 0.15
CA LEU A 83 -16.79 -14.00 0.21
C LEU A 83 -16.29 -13.73 1.63
N LYS A 84 -16.99 -12.90 2.42
CA LYS A 84 -16.65 -12.64 3.84
C LYS A 84 -16.76 -13.90 4.68
N ALA A 85 -17.84 -14.68 4.51
CA ALA A 85 -18.05 -15.93 5.25
C ALA A 85 -16.93 -16.94 5.00
N ALA A 86 -16.30 -16.91 3.82
CA ALA A 86 -15.15 -17.74 3.48
C ALA A 86 -13.78 -17.10 3.82
N ASN A 87 -13.74 -15.98 4.53
CA ASN A 87 -12.53 -15.19 4.82
C ASN A 87 -11.75 -14.76 3.57
N LEU A 88 -12.46 -14.54 2.45
CA LEU A 88 -11.87 -14.12 1.18
C LEU A 88 -12.01 -12.61 0.98
N THR A 89 -11.13 -12.03 0.16
CA THR A 89 -11.18 -10.61 -0.17
C THR A 89 -12.45 -10.25 -0.92
N THR A 90 -13.08 -9.13 -0.52
CA THR A 90 -14.29 -8.62 -1.18
C THR A 90 -13.97 -7.59 -2.26
N SER A 91 -12.69 -7.38 -2.62
CA SER A 91 -12.28 -6.38 -3.62
C SER A 91 -13.06 -6.49 -4.94
N TYR A 92 -13.16 -5.40 -5.70
CA TYR A 92 -13.85 -5.40 -7.00
C TYR A 92 -13.28 -6.47 -7.95
N SER A 93 -11.96 -6.72 -7.92
CA SER A 93 -11.31 -7.78 -8.69
C SER A 93 -11.75 -9.17 -8.26
N ALA A 94 -11.99 -9.36 -6.96
CA ALA A 94 -12.44 -10.62 -6.42
C ALA A 94 -13.90 -10.90 -6.70
N LEU A 95 -14.76 -9.89 -6.53
CA LEU A 95 -16.16 -9.93 -6.95
C LEU A 95 -16.27 -10.24 -8.45
N THR A 96 -15.50 -9.54 -9.29
CA THR A 96 -15.46 -9.78 -10.74
C THR A 96 -15.09 -11.23 -11.06
N ARG A 97 -14.07 -11.79 -10.39
CA ARG A 97 -13.67 -13.19 -10.59
C ARG A 97 -14.68 -14.20 -10.04
N PHE A 98 -15.40 -13.84 -8.98
CA PHE A 98 -16.40 -14.69 -8.35
C PHE A 98 -17.57 -14.88 -9.31
N PHE A 99 -18.11 -13.78 -9.85
CA PHE A 99 -19.16 -13.81 -10.87
C PHE A 99 -18.73 -14.49 -12.19
N LEU A 100 -17.44 -14.56 -12.48
CA LEU A 100 -16.89 -15.26 -13.65
C LEU A 100 -16.50 -16.73 -13.39
N GLY A 101 -16.70 -17.23 -12.17
CA GLY A 101 -16.47 -18.65 -11.88
C GLY A 101 -14.98 -19.02 -11.93
N SER A 102 -14.13 -18.13 -11.43
CA SER A 102 -12.68 -18.31 -11.49
C SER A 102 -12.24 -19.57 -10.75
N ARG A 103 -11.30 -20.33 -11.35
CA ARG A 103 -10.81 -21.60 -10.80
C ARG A 103 -10.26 -21.49 -9.37
N ARG A 104 -9.74 -20.32 -8.99
CA ARG A 104 -9.22 -20.06 -7.64
C ARG A 104 -10.21 -20.26 -6.50
N PHE A 105 -11.51 -20.28 -6.82
CA PHE A 105 -12.58 -20.42 -5.84
C PHE A 105 -13.19 -21.83 -5.83
N LEU A 106 -12.80 -22.71 -6.77
CA LEU A 106 -13.42 -24.04 -6.91
C LEU A 106 -13.24 -24.89 -5.64
N ASP A 107 -12.08 -24.78 -4.99
CA ASP A 107 -11.75 -25.52 -3.77
C ASP A 107 -12.19 -24.78 -2.48
N THR A 108 -13.06 -23.77 -2.60
CA THR A 108 -13.55 -22.98 -1.46
C THR A 108 -15.08 -23.07 -1.36
N PRO A 109 -15.68 -22.89 -0.17
CA PRO A 109 -17.14 -22.97 0.02
C PRO A 109 -17.96 -21.97 -0.82
N VAL A 110 -17.31 -20.98 -1.43
CA VAL A 110 -18.00 -19.98 -2.25
C VAL A 110 -18.41 -20.52 -3.63
N SER A 111 -17.82 -21.64 -4.08
CA SER A 111 -18.18 -22.25 -5.38
C SER A 111 -19.58 -22.85 -5.40
N ASP A 112 -20.12 -23.19 -4.22
CA ASP A 112 -21.49 -23.69 -4.05
C ASP A 112 -22.56 -22.58 -4.15
N SER A 113 -22.13 -21.31 -4.17
CA SER A 113 -23.06 -20.18 -4.29
C SER A 113 -23.72 -20.14 -5.68
N PRO A 114 -25.03 -19.88 -5.78
CA PRO A 114 -25.70 -19.71 -7.07
C PRO A 114 -25.20 -18.48 -7.85
N LEU A 115 -24.52 -17.55 -7.16
CA LEU A 115 -23.89 -16.37 -7.77
C LEU A 115 -22.50 -16.66 -8.34
N PHE A 116 -21.90 -17.80 -7.99
CA PHE A 116 -20.59 -18.18 -8.49
C PHE A 116 -20.67 -18.53 -9.98
N GLY A 117 -19.90 -17.83 -10.81
CA GLY A 117 -19.87 -18.09 -12.24
C GLY A 117 -21.13 -17.69 -13.02
N CYS A 118 -22.12 -17.05 -12.38
CA CYS A 118 -23.41 -16.73 -13.02
C CYS A 118 -23.28 -15.80 -14.23
N LEU A 119 -22.19 -15.01 -14.32
CA LEU A 119 -21.93 -14.09 -15.43
C LEU A 119 -20.86 -14.58 -16.42
N LYS A 120 -20.29 -15.77 -16.20
CA LYS A 120 -19.19 -16.32 -17.03
C LYS A 120 -19.54 -16.45 -18.51
N ALA A 121 -20.78 -16.79 -18.82
CA ALA A 121 -21.23 -16.97 -20.21
C ALA A 121 -21.38 -15.64 -20.98
N ARG A 122 -21.52 -14.51 -20.27
CA ARG A 122 -21.90 -13.21 -20.85
C ARG A 122 -20.78 -12.19 -20.83
N TYR A 123 -19.86 -12.29 -19.87
CA TYR A 123 -18.81 -11.31 -19.68
C TYR A 123 -17.42 -11.91 -19.69
N LYS A 124 -16.45 -11.08 -20.07
CA LYS A 124 -15.03 -11.29 -19.81
C LYS A 124 -14.58 -10.38 -18.67
N TYR A 125 -13.41 -10.65 -18.09
CA TYR A 125 -12.88 -9.90 -16.96
C TYR A 125 -12.88 -8.38 -17.19
N ASN A 126 -12.36 -7.94 -18.33
CA ASN A 126 -12.23 -6.51 -18.66
C ASN A 126 -13.58 -5.83 -18.96
N SER A 127 -14.62 -6.57 -19.35
CA SER A 127 -15.95 -6.00 -19.59
C SER A 127 -16.83 -6.01 -18.34
N LEU A 128 -16.67 -7.00 -17.45
CA LEU A 128 -17.41 -7.05 -16.19
C LEU A 128 -16.84 -6.11 -15.12
N LYS A 129 -15.52 -5.96 -15.05
CA LYS A 129 -14.85 -5.16 -14.03
C LYS A 129 -15.37 -3.71 -13.95
N PRO A 130 -15.56 -2.97 -15.06
CA PRO A 130 -16.16 -1.63 -15.02
C PRO A 130 -17.59 -1.62 -14.47
N VAL A 131 -18.39 -2.65 -14.75
CA VAL A 131 -19.78 -2.79 -14.27
C VAL A 131 -19.80 -2.97 -12.76
N VAL A 132 -19.00 -3.89 -12.23
CA VAL A 132 -18.84 -4.11 -10.78
C VAL A 132 -18.35 -2.83 -10.09
N LEU A 133 -17.38 -2.14 -10.70
CA LEU A 133 -16.88 -0.85 -10.18
C LEU A 133 -17.96 0.22 -10.16
N GLN A 134 -18.84 0.27 -11.16
CA GLN A 134 -19.92 1.25 -11.21
C GLN A 134 -20.96 0.98 -10.10
N VAL A 135 -21.39 -0.27 -9.93
CA VAL A 135 -22.34 -0.65 -8.86
C VAL A 135 -21.77 -0.30 -7.47
N LEU A 136 -20.47 -0.51 -7.24
CA LEU A 136 -19.81 -0.14 -5.99
C LEU A 136 -19.59 1.37 -5.80
N LYS A 137 -19.49 2.14 -6.88
CA LYS A 137 -19.44 3.61 -6.81
C LYS A 137 -20.81 4.19 -6.45
N ASP A 138 -21.86 3.60 -7.00
CA ASP A 138 -23.24 4.03 -6.79
C ASP A 138 -23.79 3.57 -5.42
N ASN A 139 -23.13 2.61 -4.78
CA ASN A 139 -23.49 2.06 -3.45
C ASN A 139 -22.28 2.06 -2.51
N PRO A 140 -21.90 3.23 -1.93
CA PRO A 140 -20.70 3.37 -1.10
C PRO A 140 -20.67 2.47 0.14
N GLU A 141 -21.82 2.07 0.68
CA GLU A 141 -21.96 1.16 1.82
C GLU A 141 -21.57 -0.30 1.47
N LEU A 142 -21.62 -0.66 0.19
CA LEU A 142 -21.16 -1.96 -0.31
C LEU A 142 -19.69 -1.94 -0.67
N ARG A 143 -18.99 -0.80 -0.54
CA ARG A 143 -17.57 -0.76 -0.86
C ARG A 143 -16.87 -1.85 -0.06
N PRO A 144 -16.15 -2.75 -0.75
CA PRO A 144 -15.26 -3.65 -0.09
C PRO A 144 -14.40 -2.81 0.84
N THR A 145 -14.30 -3.21 2.10
CA THR A 145 -13.05 -3.02 2.83
C THR A 145 -12.00 -3.79 2.04
N THR A 146 -11.58 -3.25 0.89
CA THR A 146 -10.29 -3.60 0.33
C THR A 146 -9.34 -3.49 1.50
N ALA A 147 -8.32 -4.33 1.53
CA ALA A 147 -7.13 -4.07 2.32
C ALA A 147 -6.42 -2.75 1.89
N VAL A 148 -7.14 -1.74 1.39
CA VAL A 148 -6.75 -0.34 1.44
C VAL A 148 -7.09 0.14 2.84
N ASN A 149 -6.08 0.05 3.69
CA ASN A 149 -6.01 0.62 5.02
C ASN A 149 -6.77 -0.13 6.13
N LYS A 150 -6.50 -1.44 6.31
CA LYS A 150 -5.79 -1.68 7.59
C LYS A 150 -4.47 -0.94 7.39
N SER A 151 -4.45 0.34 7.80
CA SER A 151 -3.21 0.81 8.39
C SER A 151 -2.83 -0.29 9.37
N SER A 152 -1.54 -0.56 9.48
CA SER A 152 -0.97 -1.08 10.69
C SER A 152 -1.60 -0.33 11.90
N GLN A 153 -2.76 -0.81 12.32
CA GLN A 153 -3.55 -0.43 13.49
C GLN A 153 -3.39 -1.50 14.57
N GLU A 154 -2.47 -2.44 14.37
CA GLU A 154 -1.39 -2.45 15.34
C GLU A 154 -0.44 -1.35 14.87
N GLY A 155 -0.56 -0.16 15.47
CA GLY A 155 0.46 0.88 15.33
C GLY A 155 1.82 0.23 15.52
N LYS A 156 2.85 0.71 14.83
CA LYS A 156 4.20 0.18 15.06
C LYS A 156 4.42 0.17 16.58
N PRO A 157 5.05 -0.86 17.17
CA PRO A 157 5.13 -0.95 18.63
C PRO A 157 5.69 0.31 19.31
N TRP A 158 6.53 1.05 18.56
CA TRP A 158 7.15 2.31 18.96
C TRP A 158 6.33 3.58 18.67
N ASP A 159 5.11 3.49 18.13
CA ASP A 159 4.26 4.67 17.89
C ASP A 159 3.85 5.35 19.20
N SER A 160 3.80 4.58 20.30
CA SER A 160 3.57 5.04 21.68
C SER A 160 4.68 5.94 22.24
N VAL A 161 5.87 5.96 21.62
CA VAL A 161 6.99 6.80 22.07
C VAL A 161 6.71 8.28 21.76
N THR A 162 6.60 9.11 22.80
CA THR A 162 6.27 10.55 22.73
C THR A 162 7.48 11.49 22.61
N TYR A 163 8.69 10.94 22.59
CA TYR A 163 9.96 11.69 22.68
C TYR A 163 10.09 12.93 21.79
N PHE A 164 9.62 12.85 20.54
CA PHE A 164 9.70 13.95 19.57
C PHE A 164 8.52 14.93 19.60
N THR A 165 7.48 14.63 20.38
CA THR A 165 6.31 15.51 20.61
C THR A 165 6.40 16.27 21.91
N GLU A 166 7.33 15.89 22.80
CA GLU A 166 7.67 16.62 24.03
C GLU A 166 8.33 17.97 23.72
N THR A 167 8.52 18.78 24.76
CA THR A 167 9.21 20.08 24.67
C THR A 167 10.58 19.91 24.02
N LYS A 168 10.87 20.74 23.01
CA LYS A 168 12.10 20.63 22.24
C LYS A 168 13.32 21.05 23.06
N PHE A 169 14.40 20.31 22.92
CA PHE A 169 15.71 20.64 23.47
C PHE A 169 16.85 20.25 22.53
N CYS A 170 17.96 20.97 22.67
CA CYS A 170 19.23 20.65 22.04
C CYS A 170 20.37 21.05 22.96
N LYS A 171 21.14 20.06 23.43
CA LYS A 171 22.34 20.22 24.27
C LYS A 171 23.63 20.05 23.45
N LEU A 172 23.52 19.91 22.12
CA LEU A 172 24.68 19.83 21.23
C LEU A 172 25.23 21.23 20.99
N SER A 173 26.53 21.41 21.20
CA SER A 173 27.24 22.63 20.79
C SER A 173 27.36 22.70 19.27
N ALA A 174 27.61 23.90 18.72
CA ALA A 174 27.84 24.08 17.28
C ALA A 174 28.96 23.15 16.75
N LYS A 175 30.06 23.04 17.50
CA LYS A 175 31.17 22.12 17.16
C LYS A 175 30.73 20.66 17.12
N ALA A 176 29.88 20.23 18.05
CA ALA A 176 29.37 18.86 18.08
C ALA A 176 28.42 18.59 16.89
N LEU A 177 27.60 19.57 16.51
CA LEU A 177 26.74 19.49 15.33
C LEU A 177 27.57 19.37 14.05
N ASP A 178 28.64 20.14 13.91
CA ASP A 178 29.52 20.07 12.74
C ASP A 178 30.28 18.74 12.67
N GLN A 179 30.74 18.22 13.81
CA GLN A 179 31.34 16.88 13.88
C GLN A 179 30.35 15.78 13.49
N LEU A 180 29.09 15.88 13.92
CA LEU A 180 28.04 14.93 13.55
C LEU A 180 27.75 14.98 12.05
N LYS A 181 27.61 16.18 11.48
CA LYS A 181 27.46 16.38 10.02
C LYS A 181 28.61 15.77 9.23
N GLY A 182 29.85 16.00 9.67
CA GLY A 182 31.04 15.41 9.04
C GLY A 182 31.00 13.89 9.04
N LYS A 183 30.75 13.28 10.20
CA LYS A 183 30.64 11.82 10.34
C LYS A 183 29.52 11.20 9.51
N ILE A 184 28.39 11.90 9.35
CA ILE A 184 27.29 11.46 8.46
C ILE A 184 27.68 11.59 6.99
N GLY A 185 28.39 12.65 6.62
CA GLY A 185 28.91 12.85 5.27
C GLY A 185 29.86 11.73 4.85
N GLU A 186 30.75 11.31 5.75
CA GLU A 186 31.71 10.20 5.53
C GLU A 186 31.05 8.84 5.22
N LEU A 187 29.79 8.64 5.63
CA LEU A 187 29.07 7.40 5.30
C LEU A 187 28.74 7.26 3.82
N GLY A 188 28.77 8.36 3.05
CA GLY A 188 28.49 8.39 1.62
C GLY A 188 27.03 8.04 1.28
N ILE A 189 26.66 8.23 0.00
CA ILE A 189 25.35 7.87 -0.54
C ILE A 189 25.50 6.59 -1.34
N GLN A 190 24.72 5.56 -1.02
CA GLN A 190 24.82 4.25 -1.68
C GLN A 190 24.06 4.22 -3.00
N LYS A 191 22.88 4.84 -3.08
CA LYS A 191 22.07 4.87 -4.31
C LYS A 191 22.37 6.13 -5.11
N PRO A 192 22.88 6.03 -6.35
CA PRO A 192 23.09 7.21 -7.19
C PRO A 192 21.77 7.94 -7.46
N THR A 193 21.71 9.24 -7.18
CA THR A 193 20.46 10.02 -7.25
C THR A 193 19.81 9.97 -8.63
N GLU A 194 20.60 10.00 -9.71
CA GLU A 194 20.13 9.98 -11.10
C GLU A 194 19.35 8.71 -11.46
N THR A 195 19.59 7.60 -10.74
CA THR A 195 18.93 6.31 -10.98
C THR A 195 17.59 6.17 -10.25
N LEU A 196 17.22 7.16 -9.43
CA LEU A 196 16.02 7.13 -8.60
C LEU A 196 14.85 7.81 -9.31
N ALA A 197 13.63 7.45 -8.91
CA ALA A 197 12.42 8.11 -9.37
C ALA A 197 12.44 9.62 -9.06
N GLU A 198 11.83 10.43 -9.92
CA GLU A 198 11.91 11.90 -9.87
C GLU A 198 11.44 12.50 -8.54
N ASN A 199 10.41 11.92 -7.93
CA ASN A 199 9.95 12.31 -6.60
C ASN A 199 11.02 12.11 -5.50
N VAL A 200 11.85 11.08 -5.64
CA VAL A 200 12.97 10.81 -4.73
C VAL A 200 14.13 11.77 -5.02
N GLN A 201 14.39 12.09 -6.29
CA GLN A 201 15.39 13.09 -6.67
C GLN A 201 15.05 14.47 -6.07
N GLN A 202 13.78 14.90 -6.18
CA GLN A 202 13.30 16.15 -5.58
C GLN A 202 13.47 16.17 -4.05
N ALA A 203 13.14 15.07 -3.37
CA ALA A 203 13.36 14.96 -1.93
C ALA A 203 14.84 15.09 -1.54
N ARG A 204 15.75 14.64 -2.40
CA ARG A 204 17.20 14.72 -2.18
C ARG A 204 17.80 16.12 -2.34
N LEU A 205 17.08 17.06 -2.97
CA LEU A 205 17.50 18.46 -3.01
C LEU A 205 17.57 19.07 -1.60
N SER A 206 16.62 18.72 -0.73
CA SER A 206 16.60 19.19 0.67
C SER A 206 17.20 18.20 1.66
N HIS A 207 17.15 16.90 1.33
CA HIS A 207 17.60 15.82 2.20
C HIS A 207 18.45 14.82 1.41
N PRO A 208 19.75 15.06 1.21
CA PRO A 208 20.61 14.23 0.36
C PRO A 208 20.55 12.72 0.63
N ARG A 209 20.30 12.30 1.88
CA ARG A 209 20.19 10.89 2.28
C ARG A 209 18.73 10.38 2.34
N ALA A 210 17.80 11.06 1.69
CA ALA A 210 16.42 10.58 1.57
C ALA A 210 16.37 9.22 0.85
N TYR A 211 15.55 8.30 1.39
CA TYR A 211 15.33 6.93 0.89
C TYR A 211 16.59 6.03 0.87
N GLU A 212 17.68 6.44 1.53
CA GLU A 212 18.80 5.55 1.81
C GLU A 212 18.41 4.52 2.88
N PRO A 213 18.88 3.26 2.76
CA PRO A 213 18.78 2.30 3.86
C PRO A 213 19.53 2.83 5.08
N TRP A 214 19.08 2.49 6.29
CA TRP A 214 19.80 2.84 7.52
C TRP A 214 20.98 1.89 7.70
N SER A 215 22.19 2.45 7.76
CA SER A 215 23.39 1.66 8.11
C SER A 215 23.51 1.50 9.63
N GLU A 216 24.27 0.51 10.07
CA GLU A 216 24.54 0.29 11.50
C GLU A 216 25.20 1.53 12.14
N LYS A 217 26.23 2.09 11.49
CA LYS A 217 26.92 3.31 11.96
C LYS A 217 26.00 4.52 12.04
N GLU A 218 25.15 4.72 11.03
CA GLU A 218 24.18 5.83 11.02
C GLU A 218 23.17 5.68 12.17
N THR A 219 22.72 4.45 12.41
CA THR A 219 21.79 4.12 13.49
C THR A 219 22.44 4.34 14.86
N GLU A 220 23.71 3.98 15.02
CA GLU A 220 24.50 4.25 16.23
C GLU A 220 24.67 5.75 16.49
N TYR A 221 24.97 6.52 15.44
CA TYR A 221 25.05 7.98 15.55
C TYR A 221 23.72 8.59 15.94
N LEU A 222 22.60 8.10 15.38
CA LEU A 222 21.26 8.56 15.78
C LEU A 222 20.99 8.22 17.24
N ALA A 223 21.21 6.98 17.66
CA ALA A 223 21.02 6.55 19.05
C ALA A 223 21.78 7.45 20.05
N LYS A 224 23.03 7.79 19.74
CA LYS A 224 23.84 8.72 20.55
C LYS A 224 23.30 10.15 20.52
N ALA A 225 22.89 10.65 19.35
CA ALA A 225 22.37 12.00 19.21
C ALA A 225 21.05 12.21 19.97
N LEU A 226 20.22 11.17 20.08
CA LEU A 226 18.96 11.21 20.82
C LEU A 226 19.17 11.54 22.30
N PHE A 227 20.31 11.22 22.91
CA PHE A 227 20.58 11.66 24.28
C PHE A 227 20.67 13.20 24.43
N TYR A 228 21.11 13.89 23.38
CA TYR A 228 21.43 15.31 23.42
C TYR A 228 20.37 16.20 22.77
N THR A 229 19.47 15.66 21.96
CA THR A 229 18.41 16.44 21.32
C THR A 229 17.21 15.59 20.92
N ASN A 230 16.01 16.17 21.05
CA ASN A 230 14.79 15.70 20.42
C ASN A 230 14.33 16.62 19.27
N ASP A 231 15.14 17.62 18.89
CA ASP A 231 14.78 18.55 17.82
C ASP A 231 15.03 17.90 16.45
N LEU A 232 13.95 17.45 15.84
CA LEU A 232 13.96 16.87 14.50
C LEU A 232 14.51 17.81 13.43
N LYS A 233 14.42 19.14 13.57
CA LYS A 233 15.02 20.07 12.62
C LYS A 233 16.55 20.02 12.68
N VAL A 234 17.10 20.01 13.89
CA VAL A 234 18.55 19.89 14.13
C VAL A 234 19.03 18.54 13.62
N LEU A 235 18.36 17.45 14.00
CA LEU A 235 18.69 16.10 13.54
C LEU A 235 18.59 16.00 12.00
N SER A 236 17.54 16.54 11.39
CA SER A 236 17.36 16.53 9.94
C SER A 236 18.49 17.25 9.21
N SER A 237 18.95 18.38 9.74
CA SER A 237 20.10 19.10 9.18
C SER A 237 21.43 18.33 9.29
N CYS A 238 21.58 17.47 10.31
CA CYS A 238 22.80 16.70 10.53
C CYS A 238 22.79 15.38 9.75
N PHE A 239 21.70 14.64 9.84
CA PHE A 239 21.52 13.33 9.21
C PHE A 239 21.12 13.41 7.73
N GLN A 240 20.80 14.61 7.23
CA GLN A 240 20.39 14.82 5.83
C GLN A 240 19.19 13.94 5.42
N ARG A 241 18.34 13.60 6.39
CA ARG A 241 17.13 12.80 6.25
C ARG A 241 15.90 13.63 6.61
N THR A 242 14.73 13.20 6.14
CA THR A 242 13.45 13.81 6.49
C THR A 242 13.16 13.65 7.98
N ALA A 243 12.48 14.63 8.58
CA ALA A 243 12.05 14.60 9.98
C ALA A 243 11.19 13.35 10.29
N SER A 244 10.32 12.94 9.37
CA SER A 244 9.48 11.74 9.55
C SER A 244 10.29 10.45 9.62
N SER A 245 11.35 10.33 8.81
CA SER A 245 12.23 9.15 8.83
C SER A 245 13.03 9.07 10.14
N LEU A 246 13.58 10.21 10.57
CA LEU A 246 14.29 10.34 11.85
C LEU A 246 13.38 10.06 13.04
N SER A 247 12.15 10.58 13.02
CA SER A 247 11.17 10.32 14.06
C SER A 247 10.84 8.83 14.15
N SER A 248 10.50 8.18 13.02
CA SER A 248 10.18 6.76 13.02
C SER A 248 11.36 5.89 13.47
N MET A 249 12.59 6.18 13.02
CA MET A 249 13.75 5.38 13.43
C MET A 249 14.14 5.66 14.88
N GLY A 250 14.13 6.92 15.31
CA GLY A 250 14.46 7.28 16.68
C GLY A 250 13.51 6.66 17.70
N LYS A 251 12.19 6.69 17.43
CA LYS A 251 11.19 6.01 18.26
C LYS A 251 11.46 4.51 18.36
N LYS A 252 11.79 3.87 17.24
CA LYS A 252 12.16 2.45 17.21
C LYS A 252 13.38 2.17 18.09
N LEU A 253 14.43 2.98 18.01
CA LEU A 253 15.64 2.79 18.81
C LEU A 253 15.39 2.94 20.31
N ILE A 254 14.52 3.87 20.70
CA ILE A 254 14.11 4.07 22.08
C ILE A 254 13.32 2.86 22.57
N TYR A 255 12.32 2.43 21.79
CA TYR A 255 11.49 1.27 22.10
C TYR A 255 12.30 -0.02 22.23
N ASP A 256 13.26 -0.25 21.32
CA ASP A 256 14.15 -1.40 21.33
C ASP A 256 15.22 -1.33 22.45
N GLY A 257 15.25 -0.27 23.26
CA GLY A 257 16.27 -0.06 24.30
C GLY A 257 17.68 0.21 23.76
N LYS A 258 17.81 0.55 22.46
CA LYS A 258 19.09 0.79 21.76
C LYS A 258 19.55 2.24 21.84
N ALA A 259 18.67 3.16 22.23
CA ALA A 259 19.00 4.55 22.47
C ALA A 259 18.70 4.91 23.93
N THR A 260 19.72 5.42 24.62
CA THR A 260 19.52 6.07 25.92
C THR A 260 19.04 7.50 25.68
N ILE A 261 17.88 7.84 26.23
CA ILE A 261 17.36 9.20 26.20
C ILE A 261 17.68 9.89 27.52
N ASN A 262 17.98 11.18 27.46
CA ASN A 262 17.98 12.01 28.65
C ASN A 262 16.51 12.38 28.90
N PRO A 263 15.86 11.88 29.97
CA PRO A 263 14.53 12.35 30.30
C PRO A 263 14.68 13.86 30.55
N GLY A 264 14.10 14.67 29.68
CA GLY A 264 14.01 16.10 29.92
C GLY A 264 13.38 16.25 31.30
N THR A 265 14.13 16.79 32.24
CA THR A 265 13.73 17.01 33.62
C THR A 265 12.28 17.45 33.71
N GLU A 266 11.54 16.74 34.56
CA GLU A 266 10.31 17.21 35.20
C GLU A 266 10.45 18.70 35.52
N ALA A 267 9.50 19.50 35.04
CA ALA A 267 9.25 20.85 35.51
C ALA A 267 7.79 20.92 35.90
#